data_AF-A0A6P1JMR1-F1
#
_entry.id   AF-A0A6P1JMR1-F1
#
_cell.length_a   1.000
_cell.length_b   1.000
_cell.length_c   1.000
_cell.angle_alpha   90.00
_cell.angle_beta   90.00
_cell.angle_gamma   90.00
#
_symmetry.space_group_name_H-M   'P 1'
#
loop_
_entity.id
_entity.type
_entity.pdbx_description
1 polymer ?
#
loop_
_entity_poly.entity_id
_entity_poly.type
_entity_poly.pdbx_seq_one_letter_code
_entity_poly.pdbx_strand_id
1 'polypeptide(L)'
;MSSTDTTGPATTETAEPGSDGVVQALRSYLVEEFLPGTEPERVGTDLDLMNSGVLDSLGLLKLIAWIESRFEVGVDDTDLDPENFRSISAIAGFVSRARSDGR
;
A
#
# COMPACT_ATOMS: atom_id res chain seq x y z
N MET A 1 -37.95 -25.81 -8.83
CA MET A 1 -37.09 -25.07 -9.76
C MET A 1 -36.70 -23.79 -9.06
N SER A 2 -35.41 -23.73 -8.70
CA SER A 2 -34.59 -22.66 -8.11
C SER A 2 -35.24 -21.73 -7.09
N SER A 3 -35.18 -22.15 -5.82
CA SER A 3 -35.11 -21.25 -4.69
C SER A 3 -33.86 -20.37 -4.81
N THR A 4 -34.05 -19.08 -4.53
CA THR A 4 -33.01 -18.08 -4.32
C THR A 4 -32.06 -18.51 -3.20
N ASP A 5 -30.77 -18.69 -3.52
CA ASP A 5 -29.71 -18.58 -2.51
C ASP A 5 -29.16 -17.16 -2.57
N THR A 6 -29.76 -16.34 -1.71
CA THR A 6 -29.14 -15.14 -1.19
C THR A 6 -28.03 -15.59 -0.26
N THR A 7 -26.78 -15.43 -0.70
CA THR A 7 -25.64 -15.27 0.21
C THR A 7 -24.96 -13.95 -0.13
N GLY A 8 -25.50 -12.87 0.44
CA GLY A 8 -24.66 -11.83 1.03
C GLY A 8 -24.70 -12.00 2.56
N PRO A 9 -23.81 -11.39 3.34
CA PRO A 9 -22.73 -10.46 2.98
C PRO A 9 -21.35 -10.95 3.48
N ALA A 10 -20.28 -10.69 2.72
CA ALA A 10 -18.97 -10.55 3.34
C ALA A 10 -18.90 -9.12 3.89
N THR A 11 -19.19 -9.00 5.17
CA THR A 11 -18.97 -7.80 5.96
C THR A 11 -17.48 -7.45 5.98
N THR A 12 -17.17 -6.28 5.44
CA THR A 12 -16.17 -5.34 5.99
C THR A 12 -16.80 -3.96 5.77
N GLU A 13 -17.83 -3.60 6.54
CA GLU A 13 -17.70 -2.81 7.77
C GLU A 13 -16.62 -1.73 7.66
N THR A 14 -17.07 -0.51 7.40
CA THR A 14 -16.45 0.78 7.73
C THR A 14 -14.92 0.78 7.82
N ALA A 15 -14.25 0.67 6.69
CA ALA A 15 -12.88 1.11 6.56
C ALA A 15 -12.94 2.61 6.22
N GLU A 16 -12.48 3.46 7.12
CA GLU A 16 -12.33 4.90 6.90
C GLU A 16 -11.71 5.12 5.51
N PRO A 17 -12.39 5.80 4.55
CA PRO A 17 -12.09 5.71 3.12
C PRO A 17 -10.72 6.28 2.68
N GLY A 18 -9.90 6.74 3.62
CA GLY A 18 -8.55 7.24 3.37
C GLY A 18 -7.46 6.17 3.36
N SER A 19 -7.54 5.15 4.24
CA SER A 19 -6.40 4.27 4.57
C SER A 19 -6.32 3.05 3.66
N ASP A 20 -7.45 2.37 3.46
CA ASP A 20 -7.54 1.12 2.69
C ASP A 20 -7.24 1.31 1.21
N GLY A 21 -7.57 2.49 0.66
CA GLY A 21 -7.26 2.83 -0.73
C GLY A 21 -5.75 2.92 -1.00
N VAL A 22 -4.98 3.45 -0.05
CA VAL A 22 -3.52 3.54 -0.17
C VAL A 22 -2.89 2.16 -0.09
N VAL A 23 -3.31 1.36 0.89
CA VAL A 23 -2.84 -0.02 1.07
C VAL A 23 -3.09 -0.85 -0.19
N GLN A 24 -4.29 -0.79 -0.76
CA GLN A 24 -4.60 -1.56 -1.96
C GLN A 24 -3.78 -1.10 -3.16
N ALA A 25 -3.59 0.21 -3.33
CA ALA A 25 -2.77 0.75 -4.41
C ALA A 25 -1.31 0.29 -4.30
N LEU A 26 -0.74 0.33 -3.09
CA LEU A 26 0.62 -0.15 -2.82
C LEU A 26 0.76 -1.64 -3.11
N ARG A 27 -0.20 -2.46 -2.67
CA ARG A 27 -0.21 -3.89 -2.96
C ARG A 27 -0.21 -4.16 -4.46
N SER A 28 -1.09 -3.49 -5.21
CA SER A 28 -1.17 -3.62 -6.67
C SER A 28 0.15 -3.23 -7.34
N TYR A 29 0.73 -2.10 -6.95
CA TYR A 29 2.02 -1.65 -7.48
C TYR A 29 3.14 -2.65 -7.17
N LEU A 30 3.19 -3.17 -5.94
CA LEU A 30 4.21 -4.13 -5.52
C LEU A 30 4.13 -5.45 -6.31
N VAL A 31 2.93 -5.97 -6.56
CA VAL A 31 2.79 -7.21 -7.35
C VAL A 31 3.05 -7.00 -8.84
N GLU A 32 2.75 -5.82 -9.36
CA GLU A 32 3.01 -5.49 -10.76
C GLU A 32 4.51 -5.30 -11.04
N GLU A 33 5.20 -4.55 -10.18
CA GLU A 33 6.62 -4.21 -10.38
C GLU A 33 7.61 -5.23 -9.77
N PHE A 34 7.26 -5.86 -8.64
CA PHE A 34 8.22 -6.64 -7.83
C PHE A 34 7.83 -8.11 -7.61
N LEU A 35 6.52 -8.44 -7.54
CA LEU A 35 6.03 -9.80 -7.27
C LEU A 35 5.09 -10.32 -8.37
N PRO A 36 5.56 -10.48 -9.63
CA PRO A 36 4.71 -10.91 -10.73
C PRO A 36 4.12 -12.30 -10.46
N GLY A 37 2.81 -12.43 -10.63
CA GLY A 37 2.09 -13.69 -10.37
C GLY A 37 1.63 -13.89 -8.92
N THR A 38 1.86 -12.92 -8.03
CA THR A 38 1.29 -12.90 -6.68
C THR A 38 0.04 -12.02 -6.64
N GLU A 39 -0.97 -12.42 -5.88
CA GLU A 39 -2.16 -11.61 -5.67
C GLU A 39 -1.88 -10.51 -4.64
N PRO A 40 -2.34 -9.26 -4.86
CA PRO A 40 -2.07 -8.12 -3.98
C PRO A 40 -2.58 -8.38 -2.55
N GLU A 41 -3.69 -9.09 -2.41
CA GLU A 41 -4.29 -9.44 -1.12
C GLU A 41 -3.44 -10.41 -0.29
N ARG A 42 -2.55 -11.18 -0.93
CA ARG A 42 -1.60 -12.07 -0.22
C ARG A 42 -0.41 -11.33 0.37
N VAL A 43 -0.18 -10.08 -0.05
CA VAL A 43 0.89 -9.26 0.50
C VAL A 43 0.42 -8.67 1.84
N GLY A 44 1.01 -9.18 2.92
CA GLY A 44 0.75 -8.71 4.28
C GLY A 44 1.14 -7.23 4.42
N THR A 45 0.32 -6.45 5.13
CA THR A 45 0.61 -5.03 5.34
C THR A 45 1.78 -4.77 6.29
N ASP A 46 2.04 -5.72 7.19
CA ASP A 46 3.17 -5.73 8.12
C ASP A 46 4.39 -6.48 7.54
N LEU A 47 4.31 -6.96 6.29
CA LEU A 47 5.42 -7.63 5.63
C LEU A 47 6.58 -6.65 5.46
N ASP A 48 7.76 -7.07 5.91
CA ASP A 48 9.00 -6.32 5.70
C ASP A 48 9.45 -6.48 4.25
N LEU A 49 9.17 -5.50 3.41
CA LEU A 49 9.44 -5.50 1.97
C LEU A 49 10.94 -5.53 1.68
N MET A 50 11.76 -4.90 2.52
CA MET A 50 13.21 -4.86 2.35
C MET A 50 13.84 -6.19 2.77
N ASN A 51 13.47 -6.69 3.94
CA ASN A 51 14.05 -7.92 4.50
C ASN A 51 13.53 -9.18 3.81
N SER A 52 12.30 -9.14 3.26
CA SER A 52 11.77 -10.19 2.38
C SER A 52 12.44 -10.20 0.99
N GLY A 53 13.23 -9.17 0.65
CA GLY A 53 13.86 -9.03 -0.66
C GLY A 53 12.89 -8.65 -1.78
N VAL A 54 11.68 -8.20 -1.43
CA VAL A 54 10.72 -7.66 -2.41
C VAL A 54 11.17 -6.29 -2.91
N LEU A 55 11.79 -5.50 -2.02
CA LEU A 55 12.19 -4.13 -2.28
C LEU A 55 13.69 -3.95 -2.08
N ASP A 56 14.40 -3.67 -3.18
CA ASP A 56 15.81 -3.29 -3.17
C ASP A 56 15.99 -1.77 -3.00
N SER A 57 17.24 -1.32 -2.87
CA SER A 57 17.60 0.12 -2.80
C SER A 57 17.10 0.93 -4.00
N LEU A 58 17.10 0.36 -5.21
CA LEU A 58 16.53 0.99 -6.40
C LEU A 58 15.00 0.90 -6.44
N GLY A 59 14.44 -0.20 -5.91
CA GLY A 59 13.00 -0.39 -5.80
C GLY A 59 12.34 0.64 -4.89
N LEU A 60 13.02 0.98 -3.80
CA LEU A 60 12.62 2.04 -2.89
C LEU A 60 12.46 3.39 -3.61
N LEU A 61 13.46 3.82 -4.37
CA LEU A 61 13.39 5.08 -5.11
C LEU A 61 12.24 5.12 -6.13
N LYS A 62 11.99 4.00 -6.81
CA LYS A 62 10.83 3.87 -7.72
C LYS A 62 9.51 3.98 -6.97
N LEU A 63 9.41 3.31 -5.84
CA LEU A 63 8.22 3.33 -4.99
C LEU A 63 7.94 4.75 -4.47
N ILE A 64 8.97 5.46 -4.00
CA ILE A 64 8.87 6.87 -3.58
C ILE A 64 8.33 7.72 -4.74
N ALA A 65 8.97 7.68 -5.90
CA ALA A 65 8.56 8.46 -7.06
C ALA A 65 7.11 8.13 -7.50
N TRP A 66 6.71 6.86 -7.40
CA TRP A 66 5.34 6.45 -7.67
C TRP A 66 4.36 7.00 -6.64
N ILE A 67 4.68 6.97 -5.34
CA ILE A 67 3.83 7.52 -4.27
C ILE A 67 3.65 9.02 -4.46
N GLU A 68 4.74 9.76 -4.67
CA GLU A 68 4.71 11.21 -4.91
C GLU A 68 3.83 11.53 -6.11
N SER A 69 4.01 10.83 -7.23
CA SER A 69 3.20 11.03 -8.43
C SER A 69 1.75 10.59 -8.28
N ARG A 70 1.47 9.53 -7.50
CA ARG A 70 0.13 8.92 -7.40
C ARG A 70 -0.76 9.65 -6.42
N PHE A 71 -0.18 10.12 -5.32
CA PHE A 71 -0.91 10.76 -4.22
C PHE A 71 -0.66 12.26 -4.16
N GLU A 72 0.18 12.81 -5.04
CA GLU A 72 0.55 14.23 -5.09
C GLU A 72 1.06 14.72 -3.74
N VAL A 73 1.85 13.87 -3.06
CA VAL A 73 2.48 14.17 -1.77
C VAL A 73 3.97 14.46 -1.98
N GLY A 74 4.54 15.35 -1.19
CA GLY A 74 6.00 15.53 -1.14
C GLY A 74 6.63 14.52 -0.18
N VAL A 75 7.71 13.87 -0.61
CA VAL A 75 8.55 13.05 0.26
C VAL A 75 9.86 13.80 0.52
N ASP A 76 10.05 14.31 1.74
CA ASP A 76 11.28 14.99 2.14
C ASP A 76 12.38 13.97 2.50
N ASP A 77 13.64 14.41 2.54
CA ASP A 77 14.78 13.56 2.93
C ASP A 77 14.63 12.92 4.32
N THR A 78 13.85 13.55 5.21
CA THR A 78 13.57 13.02 6.55
C THR A 78 12.51 11.91 6.52
N ASP A 79 11.65 11.91 5.50
CA ASP A 79 10.63 10.89 5.29
C ASP A 79 11.18 9.68 4.53
N LEU A 80 12.28 9.86 3.77
CA LEU A 80 13.10 8.82 3.14
C LEU A 80 13.81 7.86 4.10
N ASP A 81 13.30 7.73 5.33
CA ASP A 81 13.79 6.76 6.28
C ASP A 81 13.34 5.34 5.86
N PRO A 82 14.26 4.35 5.76
CA PRO A 82 13.88 2.97 5.45
C PRO A 82 12.84 2.39 6.42
N GLU A 83 12.72 2.91 7.65
CA GLU A 83 11.66 2.50 8.57
C GLU A 83 10.26 2.89 8.08
N ASN A 84 10.11 3.99 7.33
CA ASN A 84 8.83 4.41 6.75
C ASN A 84 8.43 3.56 5.53
N PHE A 85 9.40 2.94 4.87
CA PHE A 85 9.19 2.12 3.67
C PHE A 85 9.39 0.63 3.91
N ARG A 86 9.66 0.22 5.14
CA ARG A 86 9.83 -1.19 5.51
C ARG A 86 8.61 -2.03 5.20
N SER A 87 7.40 -1.46 5.32
CA SER A 87 6.14 -2.19 5.19
C SER A 87 5.04 -1.32 4.59
N ILE A 88 4.03 -1.95 4.01
CA ILE A 88 2.89 -1.25 3.40
C ILE A 88 2.14 -0.41 4.43
N SER A 89 2.01 -0.90 5.67
CA SER A 89 1.36 -0.17 6.75
C SER A 89 2.09 1.14 7.11
N ALA A 90 3.42 1.11 7.17
CA ALA A 90 4.24 2.29 7.42
C ALA A 90 4.07 3.33 6.30
N ILE A 91 4.12 2.88 5.05
CA ILE A 91 3.95 3.75 3.87
C ILE A 91 2.54 4.35 3.85
N ALA A 92 1.51 3.53 4.10
CA ALA A 92 0.13 4.01 4.14
C ALA A 92 -0.06 5.07 5.25
N GLY A 93 0.57 4.88 6.41
CA GLY A 93 0.62 5.86 7.49
C GLY A 93 1.30 7.16 7.06
N PHE A 94 2.45 7.06 6.37
CA PHE A 94 3.16 8.22 5.82
C PHE A 94 2.28 9.00 4.84
N VAL A 95 1.69 8.34 3.84
CA VAL A 95 0.82 8.99 2.84
C VAL A 95 -0.40 9.62 3.50
N SER A 96 -1.02 8.95 4.48
CA SER A 96 -2.15 9.50 5.21
C SER A 96 -1.76 10.75 6.01
N ARG A 97 -0.56 10.76 6.60
CA ARG A 97 -0.03 11.93 7.30
C ARG A 97 0.26 13.08 6.33
N ALA A 98 0.95 12.80 5.22
CA ALA A 98 1.29 13.79 4.21
C ALA A 98 0.05 14.49 3.63
N ARG A 99 -1.01 13.72 3.33
CA ARG A 99 -2.29 14.27 2.86
C ARG A 99 -3.04 15.09 3.92
N SER A 100 -2.83 14.79 5.20
CA SER A 100 -3.45 15.53 6.31
C SER A 100 -2.71 16.83 6.65
N ASP A 101 -1.40 16.88 6.40
CA ASP A 101 -0.56 18.07 6.65
C ASP A 101 -0.78 19.18 5.59
N GLY A 102 -1.53 18.90 4.51
CA GLY A 102 -1.95 19.89 3.52
C GLY A 102 -0.78 20.60 2.83
N ARG A 103 0.34 19.90 2.63
CA ARG A 103 1.49 20.39 1.87
C ARG A 103 1.41 20.05 0.40
#